data_AF-A0A1D1XQV4-F1
#
_entry.id   AF-A0A1D1XQV4-F1
#
_cell.length_a   1.000
_cell.length_b   1.000
_cell.length_c   1.000
_cell.angle_alpha   90.00
_cell.angle_beta   90.00
_cell.angle_gamma   90.00
#
_symmetry.space_group_name_H-M   'P 1'
#
loop_
_entity.id
_entity.type
_entity.pdbx_description
1 polymer ?
#
loop_
_entity_poly.entity_id
_entity_poly.type
_entity_poly.pdbx_seq_one_letter_code
_entity_poly.pdbx_strand_id
1 'polypeptide(L)'
;MSRRLRRKGFQSKDKEKGPVIHQAAPCCSDAALEEYEMVNFSSASAVTITIDANLHPRKRAAAACHCSTTSSSGSSSISNQAVPVDWTSLPDDTVIHVFSRLNYRDRSSLASSCRAWHIIGSSPCLWQALDLRAHHCDTATALSLASCCSANLRSLRFRGCEAAAAVMNLQARGLQEISADFCRDITDAILSVMAARHELLESLQIGPDPCEKISSDAIRAVALCCPRLKRLRLSGVREIDAEALSALGMHCRSLKEIALVDCGSINEAALGGVVSLRFLSVAGTRNMNWATASLVWSKQLCNLVGLDVSRTDVSPTAISRLLVSSNSLKVLCALNCQSLEEEGPYNPSMFTSTKGKLLLALFTDIFKGITTLFCDVPAGAAAASIKENKNLFGEWGIWNHKNGCQKNT
;
A
#
# COMPACT_ATOMS: atom_id res chain seq x y z
N MET A 1 -11.62 -12.13 45.55
CA MET A 1 -12.97 -11.52 45.67
C MET A 1 -13.61 -11.47 44.30
N SER A 2 -14.33 -12.52 43.95
CA SER A 2 -15.10 -12.61 42.70
C SER A 2 -16.47 -11.96 42.89
N ARG A 3 -16.90 -11.10 41.97
CA ARG A 3 -18.31 -10.67 41.88
C ARG A 3 -18.92 -11.12 40.56
N ARG A 4 -19.99 -11.90 40.74
CA ARG A 4 -20.92 -12.52 39.80
C ARG A 4 -22.10 -11.56 39.54
N LEU A 5 -22.97 -11.95 38.61
CA LEU A 5 -24.37 -11.52 38.31
C LEU A 5 -24.46 -10.64 37.04
N ARG A 6 -25.38 -10.85 36.08
CA ARG A 6 -26.56 -11.73 35.99
C ARG A 6 -26.95 -11.89 34.50
N ARG A 7 -27.27 -13.12 34.09
CA ARG A 7 -28.03 -13.44 32.87
C ARG A 7 -29.52 -13.17 33.12
N LYS A 8 -30.23 -12.58 32.16
CA LYS A 8 -31.70 -12.66 32.04
C LYS A 8 -32.02 -13.39 30.73
N GLY A 9 -32.82 -14.46 30.84
CA GLY A 9 -33.35 -15.19 29.71
C GLY A 9 -34.63 -14.55 29.16
N PHE A 10 -34.97 -14.91 27.93
CA PHE A 10 -36.30 -14.74 27.37
C PHE A 10 -36.69 -16.02 26.65
N GLN A 11 -37.89 -16.51 26.95
CA GLN A 11 -38.47 -17.76 26.45
C GLN A 11 -39.15 -17.59 25.09
N SER A 12 -39.19 -18.73 24.40
CA SER A 12 -39.86 -19.08 23.14
C SER A 12 -41.34 -18.67 23.05
N LYS A 13 -41.78 -18.35 21.82
CA LYS A 13 -43.08 -18.77 21.31
C LYS A 13 -42.91 -19.35 19.89
N ASP A 14 -43.21 -20.64 19.79
CA ASP A 14 -43.35 -21.42 18.56
C ASP A 14 -44.55 -20.97 17.72
N LYS A 15 -44.40 -21.04 16.40
CA LYS A 15 -45.47 -21.43 15.46
C LYS A 15 -44.85 -22.13 14.24
N GLU A 16 -45.17 -23.42 14.12
CA GLU A 16 -44.93 -24.29 12.97
C GLU A 16 -45.56 -23.74 11.68
N LYS A 17 -44.93 -24.06 10.53
CA LYS A 17 -45.58 -24.56 9.31
C LYS A 17 -44.55 -25.38 8.50
N GLY A 18 -45.01 -26.54 8.02
CA GLY A 18 -44.22 -27.67 7.50
C GLY A 18 -43.63 -27.52 6.08
N PRO A 19 -43.19 -28.64 5.47
CA PRO A 19 -42.06 -28.67 4.53
C PRO A 19 -42.48 -28.56 3.07
N VAL A 20 -41.60 -27.98 2.24
CA VAL A 20 -41.65 -28.09 0.79
C VAL A 20 -40.32 -28.65 0.30
N ILE A 21 -40.41 -29.83 -0.31
CA ILE A 21 -39.35 -30.53 -1.03
C ILE A 21 -39.25 -29.89 -2.42
N HIS A 22 -38.04 -29.60 -2.92
CA HIS A 22 -37.65 -29.85 -4.33
C HIS A 22 -36.13 -29.66 -4.54
N GLN A 23 -35.48 -30.81 -4.80
CA GLN A 23 -34.46 -31.09 -5.82
C GLN A 23 -33.29 -30.12 -6.07
N ALA A 24 -32.10 -30.67 -5.86
CA ALA A 24 -30.84 -30.25 -6.48
C ALA A 24 -30.71 -30.81 -7.91
N ALA A 25 -30.24 -29.98 -8.84
CA ALA A 25 -29.42 -30.35 -10.02
C ALA A 25 -28.78 -29.08 -10.62
N PRO A 26 -27.63 -29.19 -11.32
CA PRO A 26 -26.72 -28.09 -11.61
C PRO A 26 -26.94 -27.50 -13.01
N CYS A 27 -26.65 -26.21 -13.20
CA CYS A 27 -26.46 -25.63 -14.53
C CYS A 27 -25.21 -24.74 -14.54
N CYS A 28 -24.21 -25.19 -15.32
CA CYS A 28 -23.26 -24.32 -15.97
C CYS A 28 -24.01 -23.44 -16.97
N SER A 29 -23.66 -22.16 -17.04
CA SER A 29 -23.76 -21.40 -18.28
C SER A 29 -22.83 -20.20 -18.22
N ASP A 30 -21.98 -20.15 -19.23
CA ASP A 30 -21.07 -19.09 -19.62
C ASP A 30 -21.63 -17.68 -19.45
N ALA A 31 -20.77 -16.77 -18.98
CA ALA A 31 -20.89 -15.35 -19.26
C ALA A 31 -19.52 -14.84 -19.70
N ALA A 32 -19.44 -14.55 -21.00
CA ALA A 32 -18.32 -13.96 -21.69
C ALA A 32 -17.92 -12.62 -21.05
N LEU A 33 -16.61 -12.39 -20.91
CA LEU A 33 -16.04 -11.08 -20.70
C LEU A 33 -15.23 -10.71 -21.94
N GLU A 34 -15.63 -9.58 -22.52
CA GLU A 34 -15.12 -8.96 -23.74
C GLU A 34 -13.61 -8.67 -23.64
N GLU A 35 -12.90 -9.02 -24.70
CA GLU A 35 -11.52 -8.63 -24.96
C GLU A 35 -11.45 -7.13 -25.23
N TYR A 36 -10.65 -6.41 -24.43
CA TYR A 36 -10.16 -5.08 -24.79
C TYR A 36 -8.71 -5.23 -25.27
N GLU A 37 -8.49 -4.95 -26.56
CA GLU A 37 -7.19 -4.91 -27.21
C GLU A 37 -6.24 -3.94 -26.49
N MET A 38 -5.07 -4.43 -26.07
CA MET A 38 -3.94 -3.59 -25.71
C MET A 38 -2.90 -3.61 -26.83
N VAL A 39 -2.61 -2.39 -27.28
CA VAL A 39 -1.65 -1.98 -28.30
C VAL A 39 -0.27 -2.59 -28.07
N ASN A 40 0.25 -3.21 -29.13
CA ASN A 40 1.62 -3.72 -29.24
C ASN A 40 2.66 -2.62 -29.01
N PHE A 41 3.59 -2.85 -28.08
CA PHE A 41 4.94 -2.26 -28.15
C PHE A 41 5.98 -3.38 -28.12
N SER A 42 6.72 -3.43 -29.22
CA SER A 42 7.80 -4.36 -29.52
C SER A 42 9.07 -4.04 -28.74
N SER A 43 9.82 -5.11 -28.44
CA SER A 43 11.24 -5.19 -28.09
C SER A 43 11.65 -4.88 -26.64
N ALA A 44 11.60 -5.92 -25.80
CA ALA A 44 12.58 -6.13 -24.74
C ALA A 44 12.92 -7.61 -24.71
N SER A 45 14.19 -7.95 -24.92
CA SER A 45 14.70 -9.33 -24.87
C SER A 45 14.43 -9.94 -23.50
N ALA A 46 13.44 -10.83 -23.42
CA ALA A 46 13.23 -11.69 -22.28
C ALA A 46 14.28 -12.81 -22.31
N VAL A 47 15.11 -12.89 -21.26
CA VAL A 47 15.87 -14.11 -20.98
C VAL A 47 14.90 -15.07 -20.30
N THR A 48 14.31 -15.98 -21.09
CA THR A 48 13.51 -17.09 -20.56
C THR A 48 14.46 -18.13 -19.98
N ILE A 49 14.48 -18.27 -18.66
CA ILE A 49 15.09 -19.43 -18.00
C ILE A 49 14.02 -20.52 -17.98
N THR A 50 14.08 -21.43 -18.94
CA THR A 50 13.24 -22.63 -18.97
C THR A 50 13.79 -23.61 -17.94
N ILE A 51 13.14 -23.72 -16.77
CA ILE A 51 13.36 -24.84 -15.86
C ILE A 51 12.42 -25.95 -16.31
N ASP A 52 12.98 -27.02 -16.87
CA ASP A 52 12.21 -28.17 -17.33
C ASP A 52 11.61 -28.90 -16.11
N ALA A 53 10.35 -28.57 -15.79
CA ALA A 53 9.60 -29.14 -14.69
C ALA A 53 8.84 -30.40 -15.13
N ASN A 54 9.53 -31.37 -15.73
CA ASN A 54 9.00 -32.72 -15.90
C ASN A 54 9.30 -33.57 -14.66
N LEU A 55 8.62 -33.27 -13.56
CA LEU A 55 8.58 -34.14 -12.38
C LEU A 55 7.12 -34.55 -12.13
N HIS A 56 6.74 -35.68 -12.72
CA HIS A 56 5.62 -36.48 -12.22
C HIS A 56 5.83 -36.85 -10.75
N PRO A 57 4.76 -36.94 -9.95
CA PRO A 57 4.87 -37.26 -8.53
C PRO A 57 5.26 -38.73 -8.35
N ARG A 58 6.55 -39.01 -8.12
CA ARG A 58 6.99 -40.33 -7.67
C ARG A 58 7.06 -40.39 -6.15
N LYS A 59 6.29 -41.33 -5.63
CA LYS A 59 6.15 -41.75 -4.23
C LYS A 59 7.51 -41.87 -3.53
N ARG A 60 7.52 -41.48 -2.25
CA ARG A 60 8.61 -41.70 -1.28
C ARG A 60 9.21 -43.10 -1.42
N ALA A 61 10.52 -43.15 -1.66
CA ALA A 61 11.36 -44.27 -1.27
C ALA A 61 12.67 -43.71 -0.71
N ALA A 62 12.97 -44.06 0.54
CA ALA A 62 14.27 -43.82 1.15
C ALA A 62 15.32 -44.65 0.40
N ALA A 63 16.40 -44.01 -0.06
CA ALA A 63 17.59 -44.72 -0.53
C ALA A 63 18.82 -44.05 0.06
N ALA A 64 19.54 -44.85 0.85
CA ALA A 64 20.78 -44.49 1.53
C ALA A 64 21.87 -44.10 0.54
N CYS A 65 22.60 -43.02 0.86
CA CYS A 65 23.79 -42.60 0.13
C CYS A 65 24.92 -43.60 0.40
N HIS A 66 25.28 -44.42 -0.60
CA HIS A 66 26.52 -45.18 -0.58
C HIS A 66 27.62 -44.37 -1.25
N CYS A 67 28.65 -44.05 -0.48
CA CYS A 67 29.92 -43.55 -0.96
C CYS A 67 30.74 -44.74 -1.48
N SER A 68 31.27 -44.69 -2.70
CA SER A 68 32.25 -45.66 -3.19
C SER A 68 33.26 -45.00 -4.13
N THR A 69 34.45 -44.83 -3.59
CA THR A 69 35.81 -44.96 -4.15
C THR A 69 36.01 -44.97 -5.67
N THR A 70 36.88 -44.05 -6.08
CA THR A 70 37.59 -43.94 -7.35
C THR A 70 38.34 -45.20 -7.75
N SER A 71 38.25 -45.57 -9.03
CA SER A 71 39.30 -46.30 -9.74
C SER A 71 39.55 -45.64 -11.09
N SER A 72 40.82 -45.38 -11.35
CA SER A 72 41.35 -44.67 -12.50
C SER A 72 41.61 -45.63 -13.67
N SER A 73 41.14 -45.28 -14.86
CA SER A 73 41.78 -45.70 -16.11
C SER A 73 41.40 -44.71 -17.22
N GLY A 74 42.40 -44.02 -17.73
CA GLY A 74 42.26 -42.99 -18.74
C GLY A 74 41.93 -43.54 -20.12
N SER A 75 41.13 -42.77 -20.85
CA SER A 75 41.04 -42.80 -22.31
C SER A 75 40.54 -41.41 -22.73
N SER A 76 41.44 -40.62 -23.29
CA SER A 76 41.23 -39.25 -23.71
C SER A 76 40.37 -39.19 -24.97
N SER A 77 39.07 -38.95 -24.80
CA SER A 77 38.21 -38.34 -25.80
C SER A 77 37.89 -36.91 -25.34
N ILE A 78 38.27 -35.91 -26.15
CA ILE A 78 37.85 -34.52 -25.93
C ILE A 78 36.35 -34.47 -26.30
N SER A 79 35.53 -34.93 -25.36
CA SER A 79 34.15 -34.53 -25.28
C SER A 79 34.16 -33.15 -24.62
N ASN A 80 33.40 -32.19 -25.17
CA ASN A 80 33.03 -30.98 -24.45
C ASN A 80 32.19 -31.41 -23.23
N GLN A 81 32.85 -31.88 -22.17
CA GLN A 81 32.23 -32.12 -20.89
C GLN A 81 31.98 -30.73 -20.31
N ALA A 82 30.76 -30.23 -20.49
CA ALA A 82 30.26 -29.16 -19.65
C ALA A 82 30.42 -29.65 -18.20
N VAL A 83 31.41 -29.11 -17.49
CA VAL A 83 31.60 -29.38 -16.07
C VAL A 83 30.27 -29.03 -15.42
N PRO A 84 29.61 -29.96 -14.71
CA PRO A 84 28.36 -29.67 -14.03
C PRO A 84 28.61 -28.51 -13.07
N VAL A 85 27.95 -27.38 -13.29
CA VAL A 85 28.03 -26.25 -12.36
C VAL A 85 27.28 -26.65 -11.10
N ASP A 86 28.02 -26.82 -10.01
CA ASP A 86 27.41 -27.08 -8.70
C ASP A 86 26.90 -25.78 -8.08
N TRP A 87 25.64 -25.48 -8.33
CA TRP A 87 24.95 -24.32 -7.76
C TRP A 87 24.85 -24.36 -6.23
N THR A 88 25.02 -25.53 -5.59
CA THR A 88 24.97 -25.65 -4.12
C THR A 88 26.26 -25.18 -3.44
N SER A 89 27.33 -24.98 -4.20
CA SER A 89 28.62 -24.48 -3.72
C SER A 89 28.73 -22.94 -3.68
N LEU A 90 27.68 -22.22 -4.09
CA LEU A 90 27.65 -20.76 -4.06
C LEU A 90 27.75 -20.23 -2.62
N PRO A 91 28.49 -19.13 -2.38
CA PRO A 91 28.51 -18.49 -1.06
C PRO A 91 27.13 -18.02 -0.62
N ASP A 92 26.86 -18.08 0.68
CA ASP A 92 25.56 -17.72 1.28
C ASP A 92 25.08 -16.32 0.83
N ASP A 93 25.96 -15.32 0.80
CA ASP A 93 25.62 -13.96 0.37
C ASP A 93 25.15 -13.90 -1.09
N THR A 94 25.74 -14.72 -1.96
CA THR A 94 25.35 -14.81 -3.37
C THR A 94 23.96 -15.45 -3.49
N VAL A 95 23.71 -16.52 -2.72
CA VAL A 95 22.40 -17.18 -2.68
C VAL A 95 21.34 -16.23 -2.12
N ILE A 96 21.63 -15.49 -1.04
CA ILE A 96 20.73 -14.45 -0.49
C ILE A 96 20.42 -13.41 -1.55
N HIS A 97 21.42 -12.96 -2.32
CA HIS A 97 21.19 -12.01 -3.41
C HIS A 97 20.27 -12.57 -4.49
N VAL A 98 20.44 -13.83 -4.90
CA VAL A 98 19.51 -14.49 -5.83
C VAL A 98 18.10 -14.54 -5.24
N PHE A 99 17.96 -15.01 -3.99
CA PHE A 99 16.68 -15.14 -3.29
C PHE A 99 15.96 -13.79 -3.11
N SER A 100 16.72 -12.71 -2.95
CA SER A 100 16.18 -11.35 -2.81
C SER A 100 15.50 -10.84 -4.08
N ARG A 101 15.84 -11.40 -5.25
CA ARG A 101 15.23 -11.06 -6.55
C ARG A 101 13.95 -11.83 -6.85
N LEU A 102 13.68 -12.89 -6.09
CA LEU A 102 12.52 -13.75 -6.28
C LEU A 102 11.31 -13.27 -5.47
N ASN A 103 10.11 -13.49 -6.01
CA ASN A 103 8.89 -13.38 -5.21
C ASN A 103 8.85 -14.47 -4.13
N TYR A 104 7.93 -14.34 -3.17
CA TYR A 104 7.90 -15.23 -2.02
C TYR A 104 7.67 -16.71 -2.38
N ARG A 105 6.93 -16.98 -3.46
CA ARG A 105 6.60 -18.34 -3.90
C ARG A 105 7.81 -19.01 -4.55
N ASP A 106 8.45 -18.33 -5.49
CA ASP A 106 9.66 -18.82 -6.16
C ASP A 106 10.80 -18.98 -5.15
N ARG A 107 10.92 -18.04 -4.20
CA ARG A 107 11.87 -18.16 -3.10
C ARG A 107 11.61 -19.41 -2.25
N SER A 108 10.36 -19.67 -1.89
CA SER A 108 9.99 -20.85 -1.11
C SER A 108 10.23 -22.14 -1.91
N SER A 109 9.93 -22.12 -3.20
CA SER A 109 10.20 -23.25 -4.10
C SER A 109 11.70 -23.52 -4.21
N LEU A 110 12.52 -22.48 -4.40
CA LEU A 110 13.96 -22.61 -4.51
C LEU A 110 14.59 -23.08 -3.19
N ALA A 111 14.11 -22.56 -2.06
CA ALA A 111 14.51 -22.99 -0.72
C ALA A 111 14.26 -24.50 -0.49
N SER A 112 13.22 -25.07 -1.09
CA SER A 112 12.86 -26.48 -0.92
C SER A 112 13.73 -27.46 -1.72
N SER A 113 14.59 -26.98 -2.62
CA SER A 113 15.39 -27.83 -3.51
C SER A 113 16.53 -28.58 -2.80
N CYS A 114 17.15 -27.97 -1.79
CA CYS A 114 18.23 -28.60 -1.01
C CYS A 114 18.32 -28.04 0.41
N ARG A 115 19.00 -28.78 1.31
CA ARG A 115 19.09 -28.40 2.74
C ARG A 115 19.85 -27.09 2.97
N ALA A 116 20.89 -26.82 2.21
CA ALA A 116 21.66 -25.57 2.31
C ALA A 116 20.77 -24.36 1.96
N TRP A 117 20.09 -24.43 0.82
CA TRP A 117 19.19 -23.37 0.37
C TRP A 117 17.92 -23.24 1.21
N HIS A 118 17.48 -24.33 1.87
CA HIS A 118 16.40 -24.24 2.85
C HIS A 118 16.81 -23.35 4.03
N ILE A 119 18.03 -23.54 4.58
CA ILE A 119 18.55 -22.73 5.69
C ILE A 119 18.69 -21.27 5.25
N ILE A 120 19.32 -21.02 4.10
CA ILE A 120 19.51 -19.67 3.56
C ILE A 120 18.17 -19.01 3.24
N GLY A 121 17.24 -19.76 2.65
CA GLY A 121 15.92 -19.28 2.28
C GLY A 121 15.06 -18.86 3.46
N SER A 122 15.30 -19.42 4.66
CA SER A 122 14.67 -18.99 5.92
C SER A 122 15.34 -17.76 6.55
N SER A 123 16.38 -17.19 5.93
CA SER A 123 17.10 -16.05 6.52
C SER A 123 16.20 -14.83 6.75
N PRO A 124 16.21 -14.23 7.95
CA PRO A 124 15.42 -13.06 8.30
C PRO A 124 15.47 -11.89 7.31
N CYS A 125 16.64 -11.63 6.72
CA CYS A 125 16.86 -10.53 5.80
C CYS A 125 16.02 -10.65 4.51
N LEU A 126 15.67 -11.87 4.11
CA LEU A 126 14.84 -12.11 2.92
C LEU A 126 13.37 -11.77 3.18
N TRP A 127 12.92 -11.86 4.43
CA TRP A 127 11.50 -11.77 4.80
C TRP A 127 11.11 -10.47 5.51
N GLN A 128 11.93 -9.41 5.39
CA GLN A 128 11.59 -8.09 5.92
C GLN A 128 10.41 -7.44 5.18
N ALA A 129 10.21 -7.79 3.91
CA ALA A 129 9.08 -7.37 3.11
C ALA A 129 8.43 -8.58 2.42
N LEU A 130 7.10 -8.62 2.43
CA LEU A 130 6.31 -9.70 1.84
C LEU A 130 5.24 -9.08 0.94
N ASP A 131 5.26 -9.45 -0.35
CA ASP A 131 4.24 -9.04 -1.32
C ASP A 131 3.43 -10.26 -1.75
N LEU A 132 2.17 -10.28 -1.33
CA LEU A 132 1.20 -11.34 -1.57
C LEU A 132 0.23 -10.99 -2.71
N ARG A 133 0.39 -9.85 -3.40
CA ARG A 133 -0.62 -9.38 -4.37
C ARG A 133 -0.75 -10.26 -5.60
N ALA A 134 0.31 -10.97 -5.99
CA ALA A 134 0.34 -11.83 -7.18
C ALA A 134 -0.42 -13.16 -6.99
N HIS A 135 -0.72 -13.54 -5.75
CA HIS A 135 -1.20 -14.88 -5.43
C HIS A 135 -2.33 -14.84 -4.41
N HIS A 136 -3.23 -15.81 -4.48
CA HIS A 136 -4.29 -15.96 -3.49
C HIS A 136 -3.67 -16.33 -2.14
N CYS A 137 -3.87 -15.48 -1.13
CA CYS A 137 -3.40 -15.73 0.23
C CYS A 137 -4.58 -16.19 1.09
N ASP A 138 -4.65 -17.49 1.32
CA ASP A 138 -5.58 -18.10 2.27
C ASP A 138 -4.92 -18.32 3.64
N THR A 139 -5.70 -18.78 4.60
CA THR A 139 -5.23 -19.07 5.97
C THR A 139 -4.09 -20.10 5.99
N ALA A 140 -4.16 -21.13 5.14
CA ALA A 140 -3.12 -22.17 5.06
C ALA A 140 -1.79 -21.59 4.58
N THR A 141 -1.83 -20.76 3.54
CA THR A 141 -0.66 -20.05 3.00
C THR A 141 -0.06 -19.13 4.06
N ALA A 142 -0.89 -18.32 4.74
CA ALA A 142 -0.42 -17.44 5.79
C ALA A 142 0.25 -18.19 6.95
N LEU A 143 -0.30 -19.33 7.38
CA LEU A 143 0.30 -20.18 8.41
C LEU A 143 1.65 -20.77 7.98
N SER A 144 1.77 -21.20 6.72
CA SER A 144 3.05 -21.70 6.19
C SER A 144 4.15 -20.63 6.21
N LEU A 145 3.79 -19.39 5.85
CA LEU A 145 4.70 -18.26 5.79
C LEU A 145 5.04 -17.67 7.16
N ALA A 146 4.18 -17.87 8.16
CA ALA A 146 4.40 -17.39 9.53
C ALA A 146 5.74 -17.89 10.10
N SER A 147 6.13 -19.13 9.76
CA SER A 147 7.40 -19.74 10.19
C SER A 147 8.64 -18.95 9.76
N CYS A 148 8.59 -18.30 8.58
CA CYS A 148 9.71 -17.55 8.00
C CYS A 148 9.64 -16.05 8.32
N CYS A 149 8.44 -15.50 8.46
CA CYS A 149 8.22 -14.05 8.46
C CYS A 149 7.96 -13.44 9.86
N SER A 150 7.52 -14.25 10.83
CA SER A 150 6.96 -13.76 12.11
C SER A 150 7.86 -12.79 12.89
N ALA A 151 9.18 -13.01 12.88
CA ALA A 151 10.11 -12.24 13.70
C ALA A 151 10.58 -10.92 13.06
N ASN A 152 10.61 -10.83 11.73
CA ASN A 152 11.33 -9.74 11.02
C ASN A 152 10.53 -9.03 9.94
N LEU A 153 9.30 -9.47 9.66
CA LEU A 153 8.46 -8.82 8.66
C LEU A 153 8.07 -7.41 9.10
N ARG A 154 8.44 -6.42 8.29
CA ARG A 154 8.18 -4.99 8.51
C ARG A 154 7.20 -4.42 7.50
N SER A 155 7.19 -4.91 6.27
CA SER A 155 6.32 -4.40 5.20
C SER A 155 5.51 -5.54 4.58
N LEU A 156 4.19 -5.38 4.53
CA LEU A 156 3.27 -6.37 3.97
C LEU A 156 2.38 -5.72 2.91
N ARG A 157 2.32 -6.35 1.74
CA ARG A 157 1.34 -6.03 0.71
C ARG A 157 0.47 -7.22 0.39
N PHE A 158 -0.83 -7.00 0.24
CA PHE A 158 -1.75 -8.05 -0.16
C PHE A 158 -2.91 -7.50 -1.00
N ARG A 159 -3.68 -8.40 -1.61
CA ARG A 159 -4.83 -8.05 -2.44
C ARG A 159 -6.05 -8.85 -1.96
N GLY A 160 -7.20 -8.20 -1.88
CA GLY A 160 -8.47 -8.86 -1.54
C GLY A 160 -8.76 -8.91 -0.02
N CYS A 161 -10.05 -9.02 0.30
CA CYS A 161 -10.55 -9.09 1.68
C CYS A 161 -10.21 -10.41 2.39
N GLU A 162 -10.18 -11.53 1.66
CA GLU A 162 -9.83 -12.84 2.21
C GLU A 162 -8.39 -12.85 2.73
N ALA A 163 -7.47 -12.25 1.97
CA ALA A 163 -6.09 -12.07 2.40
C ALA A 163 -6.01 -11.21 3.68
N ALA A 164 -6.85 -10.18 3.84
CA ALA A 164 -6.88 -9.34 5.03
C ALA A 164 -7.16 -10.15 6.32
N ALA A 165 -8.03 -11.16 6.22
CA ALA A 165 -8.29 -12.08 7.33
C ALA A 165 -7.13 -13.09 7.50
N ALA A 166 -6.61 -13.61 6.39
CA ALA A 166 -5.53 -14.59 6.41
C ALA A 166 -4.23 -14.04 7.01
N VAL A 167 -3.85 -12.79 6.70
CA VAL A 167 -2.57 -12.18 7.14
C VAL A 167 -2.47 -12.03 8.66
N MET A 168 -3.59 -12.06 9.37
CA MET A 168 -3.59 -12.13 10.82
C MET A 168 -2.85 -13.40 11.32
N ASN A 169 -2.82 -14.47 10.52
CA ASN A 169 -2.12 -15.70 10.87
C ASN A 169 -0.60 -15.64 10.66
N LEU A 170 -0.04 -14.58 10.07
CA LEU A 170 1.43 -14.41 9.92
C LEU A 170 2.14 -14.18 11.26
N GLN A 171 1.39 -13.78 12.30
CA GLN A 171 1.91 -13.46 13.64
C GLN A 171 3.06 -12.43 13.68
N ALA A 172 3.18 -11.62 12.62
CA ALA A 172 4.24 -10.63 12.46
C ALA A 172 3.99 -9.37 13.29
N ARG A 173 4.33 -9.40 14.58
CA ARG A 173 4.15 -8.26 15.50
C ARG A 173 5.04 -7.05 15.18
N GLY A 174 6.10 -7.27 14.40
CA GLY A 174 7.05 -6.24 13.96
C GLY A 174 6.60 -5.40 12.76
N LEU A 175 5.37 -5.58 12.27
CA LEU A 175 4.87 -4.88 11.09
C LEU A 175 4.83 -3.36 11.30
N GLN A 176 5.41 -2.65 10.34
CA GLN A 176 5.49 -1.19 10.28
C GLN A 176 4.69 -0.64 9.09
N GLU A 177 4.53 -1.42 8.03
CA GLU A 177 3.82 -0.99 6.83
C GLU A 177 2.84 -2.07 6.35
N ILE A 178 1.59 -1.68 6.14
CA ILE A 178 0.57 -2.51 5.51
C ILE A 178 -0.03 -1.74 4.35
N SER A 179 -0.10 -2.39 3.18
CA SER A 179 -0.81 -1.89 2.01
C SER A 179 -1.67 -2.98 1.39
N ALA A 180 -2.93 -2.63 1.13
CA ALA A 180 -3.94 -3.55 0.66
C ALA A 180 -4.77 -2.97 -0.49
N ASP A 181 -4.79 -3.69 -1.61
CA ASP A 181 -5.53 -3.32 -2.83
C ASP A 181 -6.76 -4.22 -3.01
N PHE A 182 -7.80 -3.78 -3.72
CA PHE A 182 -9.01 -4.58 -4.00
C PHE A 182 -9.71 -5.11 -2.73
N CYS A 183 -9.78 -4.28 -1.70
CA CYS A 183 -10.25 -4.64 -0.36
C CYS A 183 -11.65 -4.09 -0.02
N ARG A 184 -12.56 -4.05 -1.01
CA ARG A 184 -13.91 -3.45 -0.88
C ARG A 184 -14.74 -4.01 0.28
N ASP A 185 -14.51 -5.27 0.63
CA ASP A 185 -15.25 -5.97 1.68
C ASP A 185 -14.58 -5.94 3.06
N ILE A 186 -13.47 -5.22 3.24
CA ILE A 186 -12.89 -5.02 4.57
C ILE A 186 -13.86 -4.25 5.44
N THR A 187 -14.15 -4.80 6.62
CA THR A 187 -15.04 -4.21 7.63
C THR A 187 -14.23 -3.61 8.77
N ASP A 188 -14.91 -2.83 9.62
CA ASP A 188 -14.33 -2.30 10.85
C ASP A 188 -13.70 -3.36 11.75
N ALA A 189 -14.32 -4.55 11.83
CA ALA A 189 -13.80 -5.65 12.65
C ALA A 189 -12.42 -6.11 12.16
N ILE A 190 -12.26 -6.30 10.84
CA ILE A 190 -10.99 -6.73 10.25
C ILE A 190 -9.92 -5.65 10.46
N LEU A 191 -10.26 -4.38 10.15
CA LEU A 191 -9.31 -3.28 10.29
C LEU A 191 -8.91 -3.04 11.76
N SER A 192 -9.84 -3.16 12.70
CA SER A 192 -9.59 -3.01 14.13
C SER A 192 -8.68 -4.12 14.67
N VAL A 193 -8.92 -5.38 14.28
CA VAL A 193 -8.02 -6.49 14.67
C VAL A 193 -6.65 -6.32 14.03
N MET A 194 -6.60 -5.89 12.77
CA MET A 194 -5.33 -5.61 12.10
C MET A 194 -4.54 -4.50 12.80
N ALA A 195 -5.20 -3.42 13.25
CA ALA A 195 -4.55 -2.37 14.04
C ALA A 195 -4.08 -2.90 15.41
N ALA A 196 -4.95 -3.58 16.15
CA ALA A 196 -4.66 -4.08 17.50
C ALA A 196 -3.50 -5.09 17.55
N ARG A 197 -3.23 -5.82 16.45
CA ARG A 197 -2.13 -6.79 16.38
C ARG A 197 -0.79 -6.19 16.00
N HIS A 198 -0.78 -4.97 15.46
CA HIS A 198 0.40 -4.35 14.87
C HIS A 198 0.62 -2.93 15.44
N GLU A 199 0.88 -2.84 16.74
CA GLU A 199 1.05 -1.56 17.47
C GLU A 199 2.24 -0.71 16.96
N LEU A 200 3.17 -1.34 16.25
CA LEU A 200 4.34 -0.69 15.64
C LEU A 200 4.08 -0.11 14.25
N LEU A 201 2.83 -0.13 13.78
CA LEU A 201 2.46 0.33 12.45
C LEU A 201 2.76 1.82 12.28
N GLU A 202 3.52 2.13 11.24
CA GLU A 202 3.89 3.47 10.82
C GLU A 202 3.14 3.89 9.54
N SER A 203 2.70 2.94 8.71
CA SER A 203 2.01 3.21 7.44
C SER A 203 0.88 2.23 7.21
N LEU A 204 -0.33 2.75 7.01
CA LEU A 204 -1.52 1.97 6.69
C LEU A 204 -2.18 2.51 5.44
N GLN A 205 -2.28 1.68 4.41
CA GLN A 205 -2.93 2.02 3.14
C GLN A 205 -3.95 0.95 2.77
N ILE A 206 -5.23 1.31 2.69
CA ILE A 206 -6.31 0.43 2.20
C ILE A 206 -7.01 1.15 1.04
N GLY A 207 -6.86 0.62 -0.17
CA GLY A 207 -7.28 1.27 -1.41
C GLY A 207 -6.30 0.97 -2.55
N PRO A 208 -6.62 1.29 -3.81
CA PRO A 208 -7.44 2.43 -4.20
C PRO A 208 -8.95 2.17 -4.27
N ASP A 209 -9.39 0.91 -4.21
CA ASP A 209 -10.82 0.58 -4.28
C ASP A 209 -11.64 1.18 -3.12
N PRO A 210 -12.91 1.56 -3.36
CA PRO A 210 -13.79 2.08 -2.32
C PRO A 210 -14.02 1.07 -1.21
N CYS A 211 -13.69 1.43 0.03
CA CYS A 211 -13.85 0.60 1.22
C CYS A 211 -15.05 1.09 2.06
N GLU A 212 -16.25 0.97 1.50
CA GLU A 212 -17.48 1.55 2.07
C GLU A 212 -17.94 0.91 3.39
N LYS A 213 -17.40 -0.26 3.74
CA LYS A 213 -17.69 -0.98 5.00
C LYS A 213 -16.77 -0.60 6.15
N ILE A 214 -15.82 0.31 5.90
CA ILE A 214 -15.03 0.97 6.94
C ILE A 214 -15.78 2.23 7.39
N SER A 215 -15.84 2.46 8.70
CA SER A 215 -16.42 3.65 9.32
C SER A 215 -15.42 4.37 10.23
N SER A 216 -15.85 5.51 10.78
CA SER A 216 -15.15 6.24 11.85
C SER A 216 -14.68 5.35 13.01
N ASP A 217 -15.42 4.28 13.33
CA ASP A 217 -15.11 3.39 14.46
C ASP A 217 -13.77 2.67 14.27
N ALA A 218 -13.51 2.19 13.05
CA ALA A 218 -12.24 1.56 12.74
C ALA A 218 -11.09 2.56 12.66
N ILE A 219 -11.35 3.79 12.19
CA ILE A 219 -10.34 4.86 12.22
C ILE A 219 -9.97 5.20 13.67
N ARG A 220 -10.94 5.26 14.58
CA ARG A 220 -10.69 5.40 16.03
C ARG A 220 -9.87 4.23 16.58
N ALA A 221 -10.20 3.00 16.20
CA ALA A 221 -9.43 1.82 16.61
C ALA A 221 -7.97 1.89 16.11
N VAL A 222 -7.76 2.28 14.85
CA VAL A 222 -6.42 2.52 14.28
C VAL A 222 -5.68 3.58 15.09
N ALA A 223 -6.32 4.71 15.38
CA ALA A 223 -5.70 5.79 16.15
C ALA A 223 -5.24 5.34 17.55
N LEU A 224 -6.09 4.56 18.25
CA LEU A 224 -5.83 4.08 19.59
C LEU A 224 -4.77 2.97 19.64
N CYS A 225 -4.77 2.07 18.66
CA CYS A 225 -3.86 0.92 18.64
C CYS A 225 -2.50 1.21 17.99
N CYS A 226 -2.40 2.21 17.11
CA CYS A 226 -1.19 2.49 16.32
C CYS A 226 -0.61 3.88 16.64
N PRO A 227 -0.02 4.12 17.83
CA PRO A 227 0.51 5.43 18.21
C PRO A 227 1.73 5.89 17.38
N ARG A 228 2.37 4.96 16.66
CA ARG A 228 3.52 5.23 15.77
C ARG A 228 3.13 5.60 14.35
N LEU A 229 1.83 5.68 14.05
CA LEU A 229 1.34 5.92 12.69
C LEU A 229 1.87 7.26 12.16
N LYS A 230 2.50 7.20 10.98
CA LYS A 230 3.05 8.32 10.22
C LYS A 230 2.26 8.59 8.95
N ARG A 231 1.63 7.57 8.36
CA ARG A 231 0.83 7.68 7.13
C ARG A 231 -0.45 6.86 7.24
N LEU A 232 -1.58 7.47 6.94
CA LEU A 232 -2.87 6.81 6.79
C LEU A 232 -3.46 7.14 5.43
N ARG A 233 -3.75 6.12 4.62
CA ARG A 233 -4.45 6.28 3.34
C ARG A 233 -5.65 5.36 3.28
N LEU A 234 -6.83 5.92 3.12
CA LEU A 234 -8.09 5.20 2.97
C LEU A 234 -8.83 5.73 1.75
N SER A 235 -9.52 4.84 1.04
CA SER A 235 -10.33 5.18 -0.13
C SER A 235 -11.80 4.81 0.08
N GLY A 236 -12.72 5.68 -0.31
CA GLY A 236 -14.16 5.37 -0.38
C GLY A 236 -14.86 5.15 0.96
N VAL A 237 -14.35 5.74 2.06
CA VAL A 237 -15.05 5.72 3.35
C VAL A 237 -16.24 6.67 3.29
N ARG A 238 -17.44 6.20 3.66
CA ARG A 238 -18.68 6.96 3.45
C ARG A 238 -18.76 8.25 4.28
N GLU A 239 -18.37 8.18 5.55
CA GLU A 239 -18.41 9.31 6.46
C GLU A 239 -17.30 9.17 7.50
N ILE A 240 -16.63 10.29 7.78
CA ILE A 240 -15.56 10.39 8.78
C ILE A 240 -15.89 11.55 9.72
N ASP A 241 -16.25 11.19 10.94
CA ASP A 241 -16.69 12.14 11.96
C ASP A 241 -15.54 12.87 12.67
N ALA A 242 -15.91 13.81 13.54
CA ALA A 242 -14.97 14.64 14.28
C ALA A 242 -14.17 13.83 15.30
N GLU A 243 -14.79 12.83 15.92
CA GLU A 243 -14.22 11.98 16.95
C GLU A 243 -13.08 11.11 16.41
N ALA A 244 -13.25 10.53 15.21
CA ALA A 244 -12.22 9.77 14.52
C ALA A 244 -10.98 10.60 14.20
N LEU A 245 -11.19 11.80 13.64
CA LEU A 245 -10.10 12.70 13.28
C LEU A 245 -9.40 13.27 14.52
N SER A 246 -10.17 13.59 15.56
CA SER A 246 -9.62 14.02 16.85
C SER A 246 -8.79 12.92 17.51
N ALA A 247 -9.23 11.66 17.44
CA ALA A 247 -8.47 10.53 17.94
C ALA A 247 -7.13 10.39 17.22
N LEU A 248 -7.09 10.53 15.89
CA LEU A 248 -5.85 10.55 15.11
C LEU A 248 -4.90 11.66 15.61
N GLY A 249 -5.41 12.88 15.77
CA GLY A 249 -4.62 14.02 16.27
C GLY A 249 -4.08 13.82 17.69
N MET A 250 -4.86 13.20 18.57
CA MET A 250 -4.48 12.98 19.98
C MET A 250 -3.48 11.83 20.17
N HIS A 251 -3.69 10.71 19.47
CA HIS A 251 -2.96 9.46 19.71
C HIS A 251 -1.81 9.22 18.72
N CYS A 252 -1.91 9.69 17.48
CA CYS A 252 -0.90 9.50 16.44
C CYS A 252 -0.06 10.77 16.24
N ARG A 253 0.71 11.18 17.27
CA ARG A 253 1.46 12.46 17.23
C ARG A 253 2.57 12.54 16.17
N SER A 254 2.93 11.40 15.58
CA SER A 254 3.90 11.33 14.47
C SER A 254 3.24 11.29 13.09
N LEU A 255 1.91 11.47 13.01
CA LEU A 255 1.15 11.39 11.77
C LEU A 255 1.49 12.57 10.85
N LYS A 256 2.16 12.26 9.74
CA LYS A 256 2.63 13.25 8.76
C LYS A 256 1.77 13.28 7.50
N GLU A 257 1.05 12.21 7.22
CA GLU A 257 0.26 12.08 6.01
C GLU A 257 -1.10 11.47 6.29
N ILE A 258 -2.13 12.13 5.78
CA ILE A 258 -3.48 11.59 5.66
C ILE A 258 -3.90 11.71 4.19
N ALA A 259 -4.37 10.63 3.59
CA ALA A 259 -5.10 10.65 2.33
C ALA A 259 -6.47 9.99 2.53
N LEU A 260 -7.53 10.76 2.39
CA LEU A 260 -8.92 10.32 2.49
C LEU A 260 -9.55 10.52 1.11
N VAL A 261 -9.31 9.57 0.22
CA VAL A 261 -9.59 9.69 -1.21
C VAL A 261 -10.98 9.15 -1.51
N ASP A 262 -11.76 9.85 -2.33
CA ASP A 262 -13.11 9.44 -2.73
C ASP A 262 -14.05 9.15 -1.54
N CYS A 263 -13.78 9.73 -0.36
CA CYS A 263 -14.61 9.61 0.83
C CYS A 263 -15.86 10.50 0.74
N GLY A 264 -16.96 10.13 1.40
CA GLY A 264 -18.22 10.86 1.30
C GLY A 264 -18.21 12.22 2.01
N SER A 265 -18.36 12.25 3.33
CA SER A 265 -18.23 13.47 4.15
C SER A 265 -17.07 13.36 5.15
N ILE A 266 -16.38 14.47 5.40
CA ILE A 266 -15.26 14.55 6.35
C ILE A 266 -15.44 15.80 7.20
N ASN A 267 -15.32 15.67 8.53
CA ASN A 267 -15.36 16.83 9.40
C ASN A 267 -14.10 17.72 9.23
N GLU A 268 -14.24 18.84 8.54
CA GLU A 268 -13.13 19.69 8.15
C GLU A 268 -12.50 20.42 9.34
N ALA A 269 -13.32 20.80 10.32
CA ALA A 269 -12.86 21.46 11.53
C ALA A 269 -11.97 20.53 12.37
N ALA A 270 -12.41 19.29 12.58
CA ALA A 270 -11.65 18.28 13.32
C ALA A 270 -10.37 17.85 12.58
N LEU A 271 -10.40 17.77 11.25
CA LEU A 271 -9.20 17.48 10.45
C LEU A 271 -8.12 18.56 10.65
N GLY A 272 -8.53 19.82 10.83
CA GLY A 272 -7.63 20.92 11.19
C GLY A 272 -6.87 20.72 12.51
N GLY A 273 -7.43 19.91 13.42
CA GLY A 273 -6.81 19.55 14.69
C GLY A 273 -5.63 18.58 14.60
N VAL A 274 -5.40 17.95 13.44
CA VAL A 274 -4.27 17.03 13.22
C VAL A 274 -3.01 17.84 12.82
N VAL A 275 -2.50 18.64 13.76
CA VAL A 275 -1.45 19.65 13.52
C VAL A 275 -0.09 19.10 13.08
N SER A 276 0.13 17.79 13.21
CA SER A 276 1.37 17.11 12.80
C SER A 276 1.46 16.86 11.28
N LEU A 277 0.37 17.07 10.54
CA LEU A 277 0.32 16.79 9.11
C LEU A 277 1.27 17.67 8.30
N ARG A 278 2.00 17.01 7.40
CA ARG A 278 2.78 17.62 6.31
C ARG A 278 2.10 17.46 4.96
N PHE A 279 1.33 16.40 4.78
CA PHE A 279 0.66 16.08 3.53
C PHE A 279 -0.78 15.66 3.80
N LEU A 280 -1.70 16.31 3.09
CA LEU A 280 -3.13 16.02 3.17
C LEU A 280 -3.67 15.83 1.76
N SER A 281 -4.38 14.73 1.52
CA SER A 281 -5.24 14.57 0.34
C SER A 281 -6.66 14.30 0.78
N VAL A 282 -7.58 15.08 0.24
CA VAL A 282 -9.05 14.88 0.31
C VAL A 282 -9.60 14.77 -1.12
N ALA A 283 -8.80 14.23 -2.04
CA ALA A 283 -9.18 14.18 -3.44
C ALA A 283 -10.44 13.33 -3.66
N GLY A 284 -11.36 13.80 -4.48
CA GLY A 284 -12.62 13.10 -4.77
C GLY A 284 -13.67 13.15 -3.66
N THR A 285 -13.38 13.82 -2.53
CA THR A 285 -14.35 13.93 -1.44
C THR A 285 -15.48 14.86 -1.80
N ARG A 286 -16.69 14.57 -1.31
CA ARG A 286 -17.90 15.33 -1.63
C ARG A 286 -18.38 16.13 -0.42
N ASN A 287 -19.31 17.06 -0.62
CA ASN A 287 -20.01 17.77 0.45
C ASN A 287 -19.09 18.48 1.46
N MET A 288 -17.89 18.91 1.04
CA MET A 288 -16.98 19.63 1.90
C MET A 288 -17.40 21.09 2.05
N ASN A 289 -17.46 21.59 3.28
CA ASN A 289 -17.60 23.01 3.55
C ASN A 289 -16.25 23.73 3.40
N TRP A 290 -15.91 24.09 2.16
CA TRP A 290 -14.65 24.75 1.82
C TRP A 290 -14.44 26.11 2.47
N ALA A 291 -15.52 26.82 2.85
CA ALA A 291 -15.41 28.08 3.59
C ALA A 291 -14.80 27.83 4.98
N THR A 292 -15.30 26.81 5.68
CA THR A 292 -14.76 26.36 6.96
C THR A 292 -13.37 25.74 6.79
N ALA A 293 -13.21 24.79 5.87
CA ALA A 293 -11.95 24.09 5.64
C ALA A 293 -10.79 25.06 5.38
N SER A 294 -10.96 25.99 4.43
CA SER A 294 -9.91 26.96 4.09
C SER A 294 -9.57 27.92 5.24
N LEU A 295 -10.55 28.27 6.09
CA LEU A 295 -10.33 29.12 7.26
C LEU A 295 -9.58 28.39 8.37
N VAL A 296 -9.96 27.14 8.65
CA VAL A 296 -9.40 26.32 9.73
C VAL A 296 -8.01 25.83 9.34
N TRP A 297 -7.88 25.19 8.19
CA TRP A 297 -6.65 24.51 7.76
C TRP A 297 -5.50 25.49 7.54
N SER A 298 -5.78 26.68 6.99
CA SER A 298 -4.74 27.69 6.80
C SER A 298 -4.13 28.22 8.11
N LYS A 299 -4.86 28.11 9.23
CA LYS A 299 -4.41 28.57 10.55
C LYS A 299 -3.88 27.43 11.42
N GLN A 300 -4.54 26.28 11.42
CA GLN A 300 -4.26 25.19 12.35
C GLN A 300 -3.24 24.18 11.80
N LEU A 301 -3.25 23.90 10.49
CA LEU A 301 -2.31 22.97 9.86
C LEU A 301 -0.98 23.68 9.54
N CYS A 302 -0.31 24.16 10.57
CA CYS A 302 0.89 24.98 10.47
C CYS A 302 2.11 24.25 9.89
N ASN A 303 2.08 22.92 9.78
CA ASN A 303 3.15 22.10 9.19
C ASN A 303 2.82 21.57 7.79
N LEU A 304 1.64 21.90 7.24
CA LEU A 304 1.16 21.34 5.98
C LEU A 304 1.96 21.91 4.81
N VAL A 305 2.66 21.03 4.09
CA VAL A 305 3.50 21.37 2.93
C VAL A 305 2.77 21.12 1.62
N GLY A 306 2.03 20.00 1.54
CA GLY A 306 1.29 19.60 0.35
C GLY A 306 -0.18 19.35 0.66
N LEU A 307 -1.07 19.92 -0.14
CA LEU A 307 -2.51 19.71 -0.07
C LEU A 307 -3.06 19.26 -1.43
N ASP A 308 -3.79 18.17 -1.47
CA ASP A 308 -4.48 17.69 -2.66
C ASP A 308 -5.99 17.72 -2.45
N VAL A 309 -6.66 18.56 -3.23
CA VAL A 309 -8.10 18.78 -3.26
C VAL A 309 -8.67 18.45 -4.65
N SER A 310 -7.93 17.69 -5.46
CA SER A 310 -8.33 17.33 -6.82
C SER A 310 -9.68 16.60 -6.84
N ARG A 311 -10.47 16.76 -7.90
CA ARG A 311 -11.80 16.13 -8.04
C ARG A 311 -12.80 16.51 -6.93
N THR A 312 -12.67 17.72 -6.38
CA THR A 312 -13.62 18.29 -5.42
C THR A 312 -14.28 19.56 -5.98
N ASP A 313 -15.28 20.08 -5.25
CA ASP A 313 -16.00 21.34 -5.53
C ASP A 313 -15.35 22.58 -4.88
N VAL A 314 -14.04 22.52 -4.58
CA VAL A 314 -13.32 23.63 -3.93
C VAL A 314 -13.44 24.94 -4.70
N SER A 315 -13.86 26.02 -4.04
CA SER A 315 -13.98 27.33 -4.72
C SER A 315 -12.62 28.00 -4.96
N PRO A 316 -12.48 28.82 -6.03
CA PRO A 316 -11.30 29.66 -6.24
C PRO A 316 -10.92 30.50 -5.01
N THR A 317 -11.92 31.03 -4.30
CA THR A 317 -11.74 31.80 -3.06
C THR A 317 -11.14 30.97 -1.93
N ALA A 318 -11.56 29.70 -1.78
CA ALA A 318 -11.00 28.81 -0.78
C ALA A 318 -9.52 28.47 -1.08
N ILE A 319 -9.18 28.20 -2.35
CA ILE A 319 -7.79 27.97 -2.79
C ILE A 319 -6.94 29.21 -2.53
N SER A 320 -7.40 30.39 -2.93
CA SER A 320 -6.67 31.63 -2.69
C SER A 320 -6.43 31.85 -1.20
N ARG A 321 -7.44 31.60 -0.34
CA ARG A 321 -7.28 31.69 1.11
C ARG A 321 -6.25 30.69 1.65
N LEU A 322 -6.28 29.44 1.20
CA LEU A 322 -5.30 28.42 1.60
C LEU A 322 -3.88 28.82 1.21
N LEU A 323 -3.70 29.29 -0.03
CA LEU A 323 -2.40 29.71 -0.54
C LEU A 323 -1.90 31.02 0.07
N VAL A 324 -2.76 31.98 0.40
CA VAL A 324 -2.33 33.27 0.98
C VAL A 324 -2.09 33.13 2.49
N SER A 325 -3.00 32.49 3.21
CA SER A 325 -2.98 32.48 4.68
C SER A 325 -2.08 31.39 5.28
N SER A 326 -1.79 30.30 4.56
CA SER A 326 -0.90 29.26 5.10
C SER A 326 0.56 29.64 4.92
N ASN A 327 1.37 29.60 5.99
CA ASN A 327 2.80 29.92 5.92
C ASN A 327 3.67 28.74 5.45
N SER A 328 3.17 27.51 5.61
CA SER A 328 3.93 26.29 5.34
C SER A 328 3.55 25.61 4.03
N LEU A 329 2.34 25.87 3.52
CA LEU A 329 1.85 25.24 2.30
C LEU A 329 2.67 25.67 1.10
N LYS A 330 3.27 24.70 0.40
CA LYS A 330 4.10 24.92 -0.78
C LYS A 330 3.45 24.40 -2.04
N VAL A 331 2.70 23.31 -1.97
CA VAL A 331 2.07 22.69 -3.14
C VAL A 331 0.59 22.45 -2.87
N LEU A 332 -0.26 22.90 -3.78
CA LEU A 332 -1.69 22.62 -3.78
C LEU A 332 -2.07 21.98 -5.12
N CYS A 333 -2.60 20.76 -5.10
CA CYS A 333 -3.20 20.10 -6.27
C CYS A 333 -4.70 20.31 -6.26
N ALA A 334 -5.24 20.82 -7.36
CA ALA A 334 -6.66 21.01 -7.60
C ALA A 334 -6.99 20.65 -9.06
N LEU A 335 -6.62 19.43 -9.45
CA LEU A 335 -6.88 18.90 -10.79
C LEU A 335 -8.32 18.40 -10.87
N ASN A 336 -8.97 18.58 -12.03
CA ASN A 336 -10.33 18.09 -12.26
C ASN A 336 -11.34 18.68 -11.25
N CYS A 337 -11.17 19.97 -10.91
CA CYS A 337 -12.07 20.71 -10.04
C CYS A 337 -12.99 21.57 -10.92
N GLN A 338 -14.25 21.19 -11.05
CA GLN A 338 -15.19 21.83 -11.98
C GLN A 338 -15.29 23.35 -11.77
N SER A 339 -15.34 23.80 -10.52
CA SER A 339 -15.36 25.22 -10.11
C SER A 339 -14.16 26.06 -10.58
N LEU A 340 -13.05 25.40 -10.90
CA LEU A 340 -11.83 26.01 -11.42
C LEU A 340 -11.69 25.89 -12.94
N GLU A 341 -12.47 25.02 -13.58
CA GLU A 341 -12.36 24.67 -15.00
C GLU A 341 -13.43 25.33 -15.83
N GLU A 342 -14.57 25.67 -15.22
CA GLU A 342 -15.55 26.56 -15.83
C GLU A 342 -14.86 27.89 -16.15
N GLU A 343 -15.03 28.42 -17.37
CA GLU A 343 -14.57 29.75 -17.77
C GLU A 343 -15.41 30.83 -17.07
N GLY A 344 -15.25 30.93 -15.75
CA GLY A 344 -15.82 31.98 -14.93
C GLY A 344 -14.99 33.26 -15.00
N PRO A 345 -15.53 34.40 -14.54
CA PRO A 345 -14.85 35.69 -14.51
C PRO A 345 -13.76 35.79 -13.41
N TYR A 346 -13.20 34.66 -12.96
CA TYR A 346 -12.10 34.72 -12.00
C TYR A 346 -10.83 35.14 -12.74
N ASN A 347 -10.20 36.19 -12.25
CA ASN A 347 -8.94 36.65 -12.81
C ASN A 347 -7.85 35.62 -12.49
N PRO A 348 -7.15 35.03 -13.47
CA PRO A 348 -6.02 34.13 -13.22
C PRO A 348 -4.93 34.77 -12.35
N SER A 349 -4.89 36.11 -12.27
CA SER A 349 -4.03 36.86 -11.35
C SER A 349 -4.38 36.66 -9.86
N MET A 350 -5.53 36.09 -9.53
CA MET A 350 -5.92 35.79 -8.14
C MET A 350 -4.95 34.82 -7.45
N PHE A 351 -4.20 34.04 -8.25
CA PHE A 351 -3.23 33.07 -7.77
C PHE A 351 -1.77 33.48 -8.05
N THR A 352 -1.51 34.63 -8.68
CA THR A 352 -0.16 35.01 -9.14
C THR A 352 0.73 35.62 -8.05
N SER A 353 0.19 35.93 -6.86
CA SER A 353 0.90 36.65 -5.79
C SER A 353 1.52 35.75 -4.71
N THR A 354 1.55 34.43 -4.88
CA THR A 354 1.97 33.49 -3.82
C THR A 354 3.43 33.05 -4.00
N LYS A 355 4.36 33.96 -3.71
CA LYS A 355 5.81 33.68 -3.77
C LYS A 355 6.14 32.40 -2.99
N GLY A 356 6.89 31.48 -3.60
CA GLY A 356 7.31 30.22 -2.98
C GLY A 356 6.25 29.11 -2.93
N LYS A 357 5.13 29.26 -3.65
CA LYS A 357 4.03 28.27 -3.69
C LYS A 357 3.67 27.88 -5.13
N LEU A 358 3.25 26.64 -5.30
CA LEU A 358 2.85 26.02 -6.56
C LEU A 358 1.39 25.55 -6.47
N LEU A 359 0.56 26.01 -7.40
CA LEU A 359 -0.77 25.48 -7.66
C LEU A 359 -0.67 24.55 -8.87
N LEU A 360 -1.17 23.32 -8.75
CA LEU A 360 -1.32 22.37 -9.85
C LEU A 360 -2.82 22.27 -10.19
N ALA A 361 -3.24 23.00 -11.21
CA ALA A 361 -4.59 23.00 -11.78
C ALA A 361 -4.49 23.05 -13.32
N LEU A 362 -5.55 22.65 -14.03
CA LEU A 362 -5.51 22.51 -15.50
C LEU A 362 -5.13 23.80 -16.25
N PHE A 363 -5.50 24.96 -15.72
CA PHE A 363 -5.18 26.26 -16.31
C PHE A 363 -3.79 26.81 -15.90
N THR A 364 -3.04 26.13 -15.03
CA THR A 364 -1.78 26.65 -14.50
C THR A 364 -0.60 26.29 -15.42
N ASP A 365 0.21 27.29 -15.77
CA ASP A 365 1.52 27.05 -16.37
C ASP A 365 2.46 26.46 -15.30
N ILE A 366 2.64 25.14 -15.37
CA ILE A 366 3.45 24.37 -14.43
C ILE A 366 4.89 24.89 -14.39
N PHE A 367 5.47 25.28 -15.54
CA PHE A 367 6.85 25.77 -15.57
C PHE A 367 6.98 27.10 -14.84
N LYS A 368 6.04 28.02 -15.06
CA LYS A 368 5.99 29.29 -14.32
C LYS A 368 5.81 29.04 -12.81
N GLY A 369 4.92 28.13 -12.42
CA GLY A 369 4.74 27.75 -11.02
C GLY A 369 5.97 27.09 -10.41
N ILE A 370 6.74 26.30 -11.17
CA ILE A 370 8.01 25.75 -10.69
C ILE A 370 9.02 26.87 -10.47
N THR A 371 9.09 27.88 -11.35
CA THR A 371 10.01 29.01 -11.14
C THR A 371 9.71 29.80 -9.86
N THR A 372 8.45 29.93 -9.44
CA THR A 372 8.09 30.63 -8.20
C THR A 372 8.56 29.90 -6.93
N LEU A 373 8.75 28.58 -6.98
CA LEU A 373 9.32 27.79 -5.89
C LEU A 373 10.82 28.05 -5.69
N PHE A 374 11.53 28.47 -6.74
CA PHE A 374 12.99 28.64 -6.76
C PHE A 374 13.45 30.10 -6.88
N CYS A 375 12.57 31.10 -6.67
CA CYS A 375 12.92 32.52 -6.81
C CYS A 375 14.07 33.03 -5.93
N ASP A 376 14.58 32.23 -4.99
CA ASP A 376 15.77 32.53 -4.19
C ASP A 376 17.07 31.99 -4.83
N VAL A 377 16.99 31.39 -6.03
CA VAL A 377 18.10 30.83 -6.80
C VAL A 377 18.30 31.69 -8.07
N PRO A 378 19.52 32.16 -8.38
CA PRO A 378 19.78 32.92 -9.61
C PRO A 378 19.29 32.16 -10.84
N ALA A 379 18.71 32.87 -11.81
CA ALA A 379 18.01 32.29 -12.96
C ALA A 379 18.82 31.23 -13.75
N GLY A 380 20.16 31.30 -13.73
CA GLY A 380 21.04 30.28 -14.35
C GLY A 380 21.18 28.97 -13.56
N ALA A 381 20.97 28.98 -12.25
CA ALA A 381 21.08 27.81 -11.38
C ALA A 381 19.75 27.07 -11.17
N ALA A 382 18.60 27.73 -11.35
CA ALA A 382 17.29 27.06 -11.32
C ALA A 382 17.17 26.01 -12.44
N ALA A 383 17.62 26.32 -13.65
CA ALA A 383 17.65 25.39 -14.77
C ALA A 383 18.63 24.21 -14.56
N ALA A 384 19.72 24.42 -13.82
CA ALA A 384 20.68 23.38 -13.46
C ALA A 384 20.19 22.52 -12.28
N SER A 385 19.50 23.10 -11.30
CA SER A 385 18.90 22.37 -10.18
C SER A 385 17.67 21.54 -10.60
N ILE A 386 16.95 21.94 -11.66
CA ILE A 386 15.89 21.11 -12.28
C ILE A 386 16.48 19.82 -12.89
N LYS A 387 17.77 19.81 -13.29
CA LYS A 387 18.47 18.59 -13.73
C LYS A 387 18.88 17.68 -12.58
N GLU A 388 19.07 18.21 -11.37
CA GLU A 388 19.34 17.42 -10.17
C GLU A 388 18.01 17.09 -9.46
N ASN A 389 17.40 15.97 -9.83
CA ASN A 389 16.19 15.36 -9.26
C ASN A 389 16.11 15.33 -7.71
N LYS A 390 15.91 16.47 -7.04
CA LYS A 390 15.39 16.53 -5.68
C LYS A 390 13.88 16.66 -5.78
N ASN A 391 13.23 15.53 -5.97
CA ASN A 391 11.78 15.44 -6.17
C ASN A 391 11.05 15.92 -4.91
N LEU A 392 10.53 17.16 -4.95
CA LEU A 392 9.55 17.65 -3.98
C LEU A 392 8.31 16.73 -3.92
N PHE A 393 7.97 16.13 -5.06
CA PHE A 393 6.92 15.11 -5.24
C PHE A 393 7.36 13.69 -4.85
N GLY A 394 8.64 13.46 -4.55
CA GLY A 394 9.16 12.15 -4.15
C GLY A 394 8.64 11.71 -2.79
N GLU A 395 8.33 12.67 -1.90
CA GLU A 395 7.64 12.39 -0.63
C GLU A 395 6.12 12.24 -0.80
N TRP A 396 5.55 12.80 -1.87
CA TRP A 396 4.11 12.84 -2.12
C TRP A 396 3.62 11.64 -2.98
N GLY A 397 4.50 11.06 -3.79
CA GLY A 397 4.14 10.11 -4.85
C GLY A 397 4.90 8.79 -4.88
N ILE A 398 5.34 8.23 -3.73
CA ILE A 398 5.77 6.82 -3.74
C ILE A 398 4.51 5.93 -3.78
N TRP A 399 3.99 5.69 -4.99
CA TRP A 399 3.40 4.41 -5.40
C TRP A 399 3.27 4.33 -6.92
N ASN A 400 4.34 3.87 -7.57
CA ASN A 400 4.31 2.84 -8.62
C ASN A 400 5.75 2.49 -9.00
N HIS A 401 6.10 1.21 -8.81
CA HIS A 401 7.33 0.55 -9.25
C HIS A 401 8.64 1.36 -9.25
N LYS A 402 9.48 1.17 -8.20
CA LYS A 402 10.95 1.09 -8.33
C LYS A 402 11.58 0.77 -6.98
N ASN A 403 11.92 -0.50 -6.79
CA ASN A 403 13.15 -0.91 -6.10
C ASN A 403 13.74 -2.07 -6.93
N GLY A 404 14.11 -1.75 -8.17
CA GLY A 404 15.03 -2.52 -8.97
C GLY A 404 16.30 -1.69 -9.11
N CYS A 405 17.40 -2.19 -8.54
CA CYS A 405 18.78 -1.73 -8.71
C CYS A 405 19.06 -0.25 -8.39
N GLN A 406 19.47 0.03 -7.15
CA GLN A 406 20.51 1.03 -6.96
C GLN A 406 21.80 0.47 -7.56
N LYS A 407 22.24 1.08 -8.67
CA LYS A 407 23.63 1.02 -9.12
C LYS A 407 24.47 1.75 -8.08
N ASN A 408 25.49 1.10 -7.54
CA ASN A 408 26.69 1.76 -7.04
C ASN A 408 27.88 1.00 -7.63
N THR A 409 28.59 1.72 -8.52
CA THR A 409 29.94 1.52 -9.07
C THR A 409 30.38 0.11 -9.43
#